data_AF-A0A8S2GBD7-F1
#
_entry.id   AF-A0A8S2GBD7-F1
#
_cell.length_a   1.000
_cell.length_b   1.000
_cell.length_c   1.000
_cell.angle_alpha   90.00
_cell.angle_beta   90.00
_cell.angle_gamma   90.00
#
_symmetry.space_group_name_H-M   'P 1'
#
loop_
_entity.id
_entity.type
_entity.pdbx_description
1 polymer ?
#
loop_
_entity_poly.entity_id
_entity_poly.type
_entity_poly.pdbx_seq_one_letter_code
_entity_poly.pdbx_strand_id
1 'polypeptide(L)'
;GGAAVTQAAAGGGAAAGGGGAAVTEAAAGGGAAAGGGGAAVTEAAAGGGAAAGGGGAAVTEAAAGGGAAAGGGGAAVTQAAAGGGAAAGGGATVQAAGGG
;
A
#
# COMPACT_ATOMS: atom_id res chain seq x y z
N GLY A 1 4.97 10.26 -17.48
CA GLY A 1 4.49 9.80 -16.16
C GLY A 1 5.58 10.03 -15.15
N GLY A 2 5.28 10.68 -14.03
CA GLY A 2 6.24 10.91 -12.95
C GLY A 2 5.96 9.99 -11.76
N ALA A 3 7.00 9.70 -10.96
CA ALA A 3 6.83 9.01 -9.68
C ALA A 3 6.49 10.02 -8.58
N ALA A 4 5.57 9.66 -7.68
CA ALA A 4 5.21 10.43 -6.50
C ALA A 4 5.68 9.68 -5.26
N VAL A 5 6.41 10.36 -4.37
CA VAL A 5 6.88 9.79 -3.10
C VAL A 5 6.45 10.72 -1.97
N THR A 6 5.87 10.17 -0.92
CA THR A 6 5.50 10.90 0.29
C THR A 6 6.02 10.16 1.51
N GLN A 7 6.73 10.88 2.38
CA GLN A 7 7.22 10.33 3.65
C GLN A 7 6.67 11.18 4.79
N ALA A 8 6.09 10.53 5.79
CA ALA A 8 5.54 11.19 6.97
C ALA A 8 6.03 10.50 8.26
N ALA A 9 6.61 11.29 9.17
CA ALA A 9 7.04 10.78 10.47
C ALA A 9 5.86 10.57 11.44
N ALA A 10 4.84 11.43 11.39
CA ALA A 10 3.64 11.34 12.20
C ALA A 10 2.44 11.96 11.47
N GLY A 11 1.28 11.32 11.56
CA GLY A 11 0.12 11.70 10.75
C GLY A 11 0.28 11.16 9.34
N GLY A 12 -0.77 10.53 8.82
CA GLY A 12 -0.69 9.77 7.58
C GLY A 12 -0.19 10.53 6.35
N GLY A 13 0.33 9.79 5.37
CA GLY A 13 0.74 10.31 4.06
C GLY A 13 -0.21 9.89 2.94
N ALA A 14 -0.31 10.70 1.89
CA ALA A 14 -1.06 10.32 0.68
C ALA A 14 -0.29 10.70 -0.60
N ALA A 15 -0.07 9.73 -1.49
CA ALA A 15 0.57 9.93 -2.79
C ALA A 15 -0.36 9.49 -3.93
N ALA A 16 -0.51 10.32 -4.96
CA ALA A 16 -1.28 9.99 -6.16
C ALA A 16 -0.47 10.25 -7.43
N GLY A 17 -0.30 9.23 -8.27
CA GLY A 17 0.44 9.30 -9.53
C GLY A 17 -0.44 8.88 -10.72
N GLY A 18 -0.73 9.79 -11.64
CA GLY A 18 -1.62 9.53 -12.79
C GLY A 18 -1.09 8.54 -13.83
N GLY A 19 0.21 8.25 -13.85
CA GLY A 19 0.81 7.33 -14.83
C GLY A 19 2.22 6.86 -14.48
N GLY A 20 2.61 6.93 -13.21
CA GLY A 20 3.90 6.48 -12.69
C GLY A 20 3.74 5.85 -11.30
N ALA A 21 4.83 5.45 -10.68
CA ALA A 21 4.79 4.83 -9.36
C ALA A 21 4.37 5.85 -8.28
N ALA A 22 3.57 5.41 -7.30
CA ALA A 22 3.22 6.18 -6.12
C ALA A 22 3.70 5.42 -4.88
N VAL A 23 4.50 6.05 -4.03
CA VAL A 23 5.05 5.45 -2.80
C VAL A 23 4.69 6.32 -1.62
N THR A 24 4.20 5.71 -0.54
CA THR A 24 3.94 6.37 0.73
C THR A 24 4.60 5.61 1.87
N GLU A 25 5.42 6.29 2.65
CA GLU A 25 6.06 5.76 3.86
C GLU A 25 5.58 6.54 5.08
N ALA A 26 5.10 5.84 6.10
CA ALA A 26 4.65 6.44 7.35
C ALA A 26 5.20 5.71 8.58
N ALA A 27 5.86 6.43 9.50
CA ALA A 27 6.33 5.81 10.75
C ALA A 27 5.18 5.62 11.76
N ALA A 28 4.28 6.59 11.87
CA ALA A 28 3.08 6.50 12.71
C ALA A 28 1.87 7.17 12.05
N GLY A 29 0.76 6.43 11.96
CA GLY A 29 -0.40 6.83 11.18
C GLY A 29 -0.41 6.16 9.81
N GLY A 30 -1.60 5.99 9.24
CA GLY A 30 -1.78 5.23 8.01
C GLY A 30 -1.38 5.96 6.73
N GLY A 31 -1.07 5.23 5.66
CA GLY A 31 -0.70 5.80 4.36
C GLY A 31 -1.68 5.43 3.25
N ALA A 32 -1.78 6.25 2.20
CA ALA A 32 -2.54 5.92 0.99
C ALA A 32 -1.75 6.23 -0.28
N ALA A 33 -1.51 5.23 -1.12
CA ALA A 33 -0.88 5.39 -2.44
C ALA A 33 -1.85 5.00 -3.56
N ALA A 34 -2.00 5.85 -4.59
CA ALA A 34 -2.82 5.56 -5.76
C ALA A 34 -2.04 5.80 -7.07
N GLY A 35 -1.92 4.78 -7.91
CA GLY A 35 -1.23 4.83 -9.21
C GLY A 35 -2.19 4.48 -10.37
N GLY A 36 -2.37 5.38 -11.34
CA GLY A 36 -3.27 5.16 -12.48
C GLY A 36 -2.79 4.08 -13.46
N GLY A 37 -1.48 3.97 -13.69
CA GLY A 37 -0.87 2.97 -14.58
C GLY A 37 0.45 2.38 -14.08
N GLY A 38 0.97 2.85 -12.94
CA GLY A 38 2.21 2.37 -12.32
C GLY A 38 1.97 1.62 -11.02
N ALA A 39 3.06 1.25 -10.34
CA ALA A 39 2.98 0.58 -9.05
C ALA A 39 2.54 1.55 -7.93
N ALA A 40 1.71 1.10 -7.00
CA ALA A 40 1.37 1.83 -5.78
C ALA A 40 1.92 1.06 -4.57
N VAL A 41 2.73 1.70 -3.73
CA VAL A 41 3.33 1.08 -2.55
C VAL A 41 3.01 1.92 -1.31
N THR A 42 2.61 1.26 -0.23
CA THR A 42 2.43 1.90 1.07
C THR A 42 3.14 1.09 2.15
N GLU A 43 4.03 1.73 2.89
CA GLU A 43 4.71 1.16 4.04
C GLU A 43 4.33 1.94 5.31
N ALA A 44 3.92 1.22 6.35
CA ALA A 44 3.58 1.79 7.64
C ALA A 44 4.19 1.00 8.80
N ALA A 45 4.92 1.65 9.70
CA ALA A 45 5.42 0.97 10.90
C ALA A 45 4.32 0.79 11.96
N ALA A 46 3.45 1.79 12.15
CA ALA A 46 2.26 1.69 12.99
C ALA A 46 1.05 2.39 12.36
N GLY A 47 -0.07 1.67 12.24
CA GLY A 47 -1.26 2.10 11.50
C GLY A 47 -1.51 1.26 10.25
N GLY A 48 -2.57 1.60 9.51
CA GLY A 48 -2.96 0.85 8.32
C GLY A 48 -2.62 1.55 7.00
N GLY A 49 -2.38 0.79 5.94
CA GLY A 49 -2.06 1.34 4.62
C GLY A 49 -3.10 1.01 3.56
N ALA A 50 -3.23 1.83 2.53
CA ALA A 50 -4.04 1.52 1.36
C ALA A 50 -3.26 1.80 0.06
N ALA A 51 -3.08 0.80 -0.79
CA ALA A 51 -2.48 0.96 -2.11
C ALA A 51 -3.47 0.59 -3.22
N ALA A 52 -3.62 1.45 -4.23
CA ALA A 52 -4.49 1.21 -5.38
C ALA A 52 -3.74 1.43 -6.71
N GLY A 53 -3.66 0.41 -7.56
CA GLY A 53 -3.03 0.44 -8.88
C GLY A 53 -4.03 0.15 -9.99
N GLY A 54 -4.23 1.09 -10.93
CA GLY A 54 -5.17 0.92 -12.06
C GLY A 54 -4.70 -0.13 -13.08
N GLY A 55 -3.41 -0.15 -13.39
CA GLY A 55 -2.79 -1.15 -14.30
C GLY A 55 -1.51 -1.81 -13.76
N GLY A 56 -0.96 -1.31 -12.65
CA GLY A 56 0.28 -1.80 -12.05
C GLY A 56 0.06 -2.61 -10.76
N ALA A 57 1.16 -2.98 -10.11
CA ALA A 57 1.13 -3.67 -8.82
C ALA A 57 0.71 -2.73 -7.69
N ALA A 58 -0.08 -3.21 -6.73
CA ALA A 58 -0.40 -2.52 -5.49
C ALA A 58 0.19 -3.31 -4.31
N VAL A 59 0.99 -2.67 -3.47
CA VAL A 59 1.64 -3.32 -2.32
C VAL A 59 1.38 -2.50 -1.06
N THR A 60 0.99 -3.17 0.01
CA THR A 60 0.86 -2.56 1.33
C THR A 60 1.61 -3.40 2.35
N GLU A 61 2.53 -2.79 3.09
CA GLU A 61 3.23 -3.41 4.20
C GLU A 61 2.97 -2.64 5.49
N ALA A 62 2.55 -3.36 6.53
CA ALA A 62 2.31 -2.79 7.85
C ALA A 62 2.93 -3.66 8.95
N ALA A 63 3.77 -3.07 9.81
CA ALA A 63 4.30 -3.82 10.96
C ALA A 63 3.25 -3.99 12.07
N ALA A 64 2.44 -2.97 12.35
CA ALA A 64 1.29 -3.07 13.25
C ALA A 64 0.09 -2.32 12.67
N GLY A 65 -1.04 -3.01 12.46
CA GLY A 65 -2.23 -2.49 11.79
C GLY A 65 -2.64 -3.34 10.59
N GLY A 66 -3.64 -2.87 9.83
CA GLY A 66 -4.17 -3.59 8.68
C GLY A 66 -3.96 -2.85 7.36
N GLY A 67 -3.82 -3.58 6.26
CA GLY A 67 -3.57 -3.01 4.95
C GLY A 67 -4.64 -3.36 3.92
N ALA A 68 -4.79 -2.54 2.89
CA ALA A 68 -5.61 -2.87 1.73
C ALA A 68 -4.86 -2.59 0.42
N ALA A 69 -4.71 -3.60 -0.44
CA ALA A 69 -4.14 -3.44 -1.77
C ALA A 69 -5.18 -3.78 -2.85
N ALA A 70 -5.36 -2.91 -3.84
CA ALA A 70 -6.26 -3.14 -4.98
C ALA A 70 -5.54 -2.91 -6.32
N GLY A 71 -5.50 -3.93 -7.18
CA GLY A 71 -4.89 -3.88 -8.51
C GLY A 71 -5.89 -4.20 -9.61
N GLY A 72 -6.12 -3.29 -10.55
CA GLY A 72 -7.06 -3.48 -11.68
C GLY A 72 -6.55 -4.47 -12.74
N GLY A 73 -5.23 -4.53 -12.95
CA GLY A 73 -4.59 -5.48 -13.86
C GLY A 73 -3.30 -6.12 -13.35
N GLY A 74 -2.72 -5.61 -12.26
CA GLY A 74 -1.48 -6.11 -11.65
C GLY A 74 -1.68 -6.90 -10.36
N ALA A 75 -0.58 -7.35 -9.76
CA ALA A 75 -0.59 -8.03 -8.48
C ALA A 75 -1.00 -7.08 -7.35
N ALA A 76 -1.79 -7.57 -6.39
CA ALA A 76 -2.15 -6.83 -5.20
C ALA A 76 -1.63 -7.59 -3.98
N VAL A 77 -0.72 -7.01 -3.21
CA VAL A 77 -0.08 -7.69 -2.08
C VAL A 77 -0.33 -6.90 -0.80
N THR A 78 -0.77 -7.58 0.24
CA THR A 78 -0.82 -7.00 1.58
C THR A 78 -0.03 -7.86 2.55
N GLN A 79 0.96 -7.26 3.21
CA GLN A 79 1.75 -7.89 4.27
C GLN A 79 1.48 -7.16 5.59
N ALA A 80 1.02 -7.88 6.60
CA ALA A 80 0.84 -7.34 7.94
C ALA A 80 1.46 -8.26 8.99
N ALA A 81 2.32 -7.71 9.86
CA ALA A 81 2.93 -8.48 10.95
C ALA A 81 2.03 -8.60 12.19
N ALA A 82 1.14 -7.63 12.42
CA ALA A 82 0.07 -7.72 13.41
C ALA A 82 -1.17 -6.99 12.90
N GLY A 83 -2.28 -7.71 12.69
CA GLY A 83 -3.52 -7.16 12.11
C GLY A 83 -4.02 -7.98 10.92
N GLY A 84 -5.02 -7.45 10.21
CA GLY A 84 -5.63 -8.10 9.05
C GLY A 84 -5.45 -7.29 7.77
N GLY A 85 -5.38 -7.96 6.63
CA GLY A 85 -5.22 -7.32 5.32
C GLY A 85 -6.27 -7.74 4.31
N ALA A 86 -6.46 -6.93 3.28
CA ALA A 86 -7.30 -7.25 2.13
C ALA A 86 -6.55 -6.97 0.83
N ALA A 87 -6.56 -7.93 -0.10
CA ALA A 87 -6.02 -7.73 -1.44
C ALA A 87 -7.11 -8.06 -2.47
N ALA A 88 -7.24 -7.22 -3.50
CA ALA A 88 -8.21 -7.40 -4.59
C ALA A 88 -7.55 -7.19 -5.95
N GLY A 89 -7.80 -8.09 -6.91
CA GLY A 89 -7.19 -8.05 -8.25
C GLY A 89 -6.86 -9.44 -8.80
N GLY A 90 -6.43 -9.52 -10.06
CA GLY A 90 -6.16 -10.78 -10.76
C GLY A 90 -5.01 -11.61 -10.18
N GLY A 91 -4.14 -11.00 -9.36
CA GLY A 91 -3.03 -11.65 -8.65
C GLY A 91 -2.96 -11.23 -7.18
N ALA A 92 -4.12 -11.14 -6.53
CA ALA A 92 -4.20 -10.69 -5.14
C ALA A 92 -3.70 -11.73 -4.13
N THR A 93 -2.85 -11.31 -3.19
CA THR A 93 -2.35 -12.13 -2.09
C THR A 93 -2.35 -11.33 -0.79
N VAL A 94 -2.87 -11.93 0.28
CA VAL A 94 -2.78 -11.38 1.64
C VAL A 94 -1.90 -12.31 2.46
N GLN A 95 -0.85 -11.76 3.06
CA GLN A 95 0.02 -12.44 4.01
C GLN A 95 -0.11 -11.76 5.37
N ALA A 96 -0.72 -12.43 6.33
CA ALA A 96 -0.62 -12.07 7.73
C ALA A 96 0.48 -12.95 8.33
N ALA A 97 1.59 -12.36 8.78
CA ALA A 97 2.50 -13.09 9.65
C ALA A 97 1.75 -13.25 10.98
N GLY A 98 1.25 -14.45 11.23
CA GLY A 98 0.42 -14.75 12.39
C GLY A 98 1.06 -14.24 13.68
N GLY A 99 0.24 -13.62 14.53
CA GLY A 99 0.63 -13.24 15.88
C GLY A 99 1.21 -14.42 16.64
N GLY A 100 2.37 -14.20 17.25
CA GLY A 100 2.92 -15.07 18.30
C GLY A 100 2.19 -14.91 19.62
#